data_AF-A0A965VCC4-F1
#
_entry.id   AF-A0A965VCC4-F1
#
_cell.length_a   1.000
_cell.length_b   1.000
_cell.length_c   1.000
_cell.angle_alpha   90.00
_cell.angle_beta   90.00
_cell.angle_gamma   90.00
#
_symmetry.space_group_name_H-M   'P 1'
#
loop_
_entity.id
_entity.type
_entity.pdbx_description
1 polymer ?
#
loop_
_entity_poly.entity_id
_entity_poly.type
_entity_poly.pdbx_seq_one_letter_code
_entity_poly.pdbx_strand_id
1 'polypeptide(L)'
;MDLFGLLAGRLAVLLRRLADADRVLVALERFVAALRSPLATATLFERDPQALEILLRIFAASPYLAEIVIADPEAWEDVRVGRGRPEKRESLAAALAAEVGGATDAETVMRALRRFKRRQTLRIAFGDIVEGQRLEVVVAQISHVADCVVDLAVRMAFADVARSRGVPRGPGGEPVTMAAIALGKLGGAELNYSSDVDLVFVHSADGRVEGPKPCTNQEFCERVVQEAVRLIADPADLGAAYRVDLRLRPHGAAGPVSLALEPMLQYFDQSGRTWERQAWVRARCVGGDAALGARLLAEIEPWVYRRWLSRADISGIKALKRRIEQRSLRQGADAADVKHGRGGIRDVEFTIQFLQMLGGGDTPQVRTGNTLEAIRRLADAGSLTDQERGILEGTYTLLRTVEHRLQILYDRQTHVLPGDDEEMVRLAMRLGKGIGVEGREKLRAELADATALNRRILDHLLHDAFPDDAAPEPEVDLVLDPAPDPEVVREVLASHGFRDVPAAHRALVALGEE
;
A
#
# COMPACT_ATOMS: atom_id res chain seq x y z
N MET A 1 -9.64 -48.86 8.95
CA MET A 1 -9.61 -48.97 7.47
C MET A 1 -10.60 -48.04 6.76
N ASP A 2 -11.46 -47.27 7.47
CA ASP A 2 -12.49 -46.44 6.81
C ASP A 2 -12.16 -44.92 6.73
N LEU A 3 -11.15 -44.45 7.47
CA LEU A 3 -10.81 -43.01 7.51
C LEU A 3 -10.40 -42.45 6.13
N PHE A 4 -9.57 -43.18 5.38
CA PHE A 4 -9.14 -42.76 4.04
C PHE A 4 -10.29 -42.79 3.03
N GLY A 5 -11.21 -43.77 3.13
CA GLY A 5 -12.40 -43.84 2.29
C GLY A 5 -13.35 -42.67 2.54
N LEU A 6 -13.59 -42.33 3.81
CA LEU A 6 -14.39 -41.18 4.21
C LEU A 6 -13.80 -39.86 3.68
N LEU A 7 -12.49 -39.66 3.85
CA LEU A 7 -11.81 -38.45 3.38
C LEU A 7 -11.82 -38.36 1.85
N ALA A 8 -11.62 -39.46 1.13
CA ALA A 8 -11.70 -39.50 -0.32
C ALA A 8 -13.10 -39.13 -0.85
N GLY A 9 -14.16 -39.65 -0.21
CA GLY A 9 -15.54 -39.30 -0.55
C GLY A 9 -15.83 -37.81 -0.35
N ARG A 10 -15.34 -37.22 0.74
CA ARG A 10 -15.47 -35.78 1.01
C ARG A 10 -14.70 -34.93 0.01
N LEU A 11 -13.45 -35.30 -0.29
CA LEU A 11 -12.62 -34.61 -1.28
C LEU A 11 -13.29 -34.56 -2.65
N ALA A 12 -13.90 -35.66 -3.10
CA ALA A 12 -14.61 -35.72 -4.39
C ALA A 12 -15.76 -34.70 -4.50
N VAL A 13 -16.41 -34.36 -3.39
CA VAL A 13 -17.47 -33.34 -3.33
C VAL A 13 -16.87 -31.93 -3.30
N LEU A 14 -15.86 -31.72 -2.45
CA LEU A 14 -15.27 -30.39 -2.23
C LEU A 14 -14.50 -29.88 -3.45
N LEU A 15 -13.72 -30.73 -4.11
CA LEU A 15 -12.86 -30.35 -5.24
C LEU A 15 -13.65 -29.76 -6.42
N ARG A 16 -14.90 -30.22 -6.65
CA ARG A 16 -15.77 -29.70 -7.71
C ARG A 16 -16.17 -28.22 -7.54
N ARG A 17 -15.97 -27.67 -6.34
CA ARG A 17 -16.31 -26.28 -6.00
C ARG A 17 -15.08 -25.37 -5.94
N LEU A 18 -13.89 -25.90 -6.17
CA LEU A 18 -12.64 -25.15 -6.07
C LEU A 18 -12.18 -24.64 -7.43
N ALA A 19 -11.55 -23.48 -7.43
CA ALA A 19 -11.08 -22.81 -8.65
C ALA A 19 -9.99 -23.59 -9.40
N ASP A 20 -9.26 -24.49 -8.74
CA ASP A 20 -8.14 -25.22 -9.33
C ASP A 20 -7.92 -26.54 -8.57
N ALA A 21 -8.72 -27.57 -8.91
CA ALA A 21 -8.76 -28.82 -8.16
C ALA A 21 -7.43 -29.59 -8.22
N ASP A 22 -6.80 -29.65 -9.40
CA ASP A 22 -5.55 -30.38 -9.60
C ASP A 22 -4.42 -29.78 -8.77
N ARG A 23 -4.28 -28.45 -8.79
CA ARG A 23 -3.27 -27.77 -7.97
C ARG A 23 -3.53 -27.92 -6.48
N VAL A 24 -4.80 -27.88 -6.06
CA VAL A 24 -5.17 -28.09 -4.66
C VAL A 24 -4.82 -29.51 -4.20
N LEU A 25 -5.01 -30.53 -5.05
CA LEU A 25 -4.60 -31.90 -4.74
C LEU A 25 -3.09 -32.03 -4.56
N VAL A 26 -2.30 -31.42 -5.43
CA VAL A 26 -0.83 -31.38 -5.30
C VAL A 26 -0.41 -30.67 -4.01
N ALA A 27 -1.04 -29.55 -3.68
CA ALA A 27 -0.77 -28.84 -2.43
C ALA A 27 -1.14 -29.68 -1.19
N LEU A 28 -2.26 -30.41 -1.24
CA LEU A 28 -2.69 -31.31 -0.17
C LEU A 28 -1.71 -32.47 0.03
N GLU A 29 -1.23 -33.09 -1.05
CA GLU A 29 -0.21 -34.14 -0.98
C GLU A 29 1.06 -33.63 -0.29
N ARG A 30 1.56 -32.47 -0.73
CA ARG A 30 2.76 -31.84 -0.16
C ARG A 30 2.56 -31.44 1.31
N PHE A 31 1.38 -30.94 1.66
CA PHE A 31 1.03 -30.65 3.05
C PHE A 31 1.08 -31.91 3.91
N VAL A 32 0.45 -33.00 3.46
CA VAL A 32 0.46 -34.27 4.18
C VAL A 32 1.88 -34.81 4.35
N ALA A 33 2.74 -34.68 3.34
CA ALA A 33 4.15 -35.06 3.42
C ALA A 33 4.97 -34.20 4.40
N ALA A 34 4.58 -32.95 4.63
CA ALA A 34 5.23 -32.04 5.58
C ALA A 34 4.77 -32.24 7.04
N LEU A 35 3.69 -32.98 7.29
CA LEU A 35 3.16 -33.20 8.63
C LEU A 35 4.08 -34.09 9.46
N ARG A 36 4.32 -33.68 10.72
CA ARG A 36 4.95 -34.52 11.73
C ARG A 36 4.14 -35.79 12.04
N SER A 37 2.81 -35.70 11.99
CA SER A 37 1.88 -36.82 12.23
C SER A 37 0.67 -36.77 11.29
N PRO A 38 0.73 -37.45 10.13
CA PRO A 38 -0.38 -37.52 9.18
C PRO A 38 -1.66 -38.11 9.78
N LEU A 39 -1.53 -39.14 10.63
CA LEU A 39 -2.70 -39.82 11.22
C LEU A 39 -3.46 -38.91 12.21
N ALA A 40 -2.74 -38.07 12.98
CA ALA A 40 -3.37 -37.11 13.88
C ALA A 40 -4.19 -36.07 13.09
N THR A 41 -3.64 -35.58 11.99
CA THR A 41 -4.33 -34.61 11.12
C THR A 41 -5.51 -35.23 10.38
N ALA A 42 -5.39 -36.47 9.93
CA ALA A 42 -6.52 -37.20 9.35
C ALA A 42 -7.66 -37.39 10.38
N THR A 43 -7.32 -37.69 11.64
CA THR A 43 -8.28 -37.78 12.74
C THR A 43 -8.92 -36.41 13.05
N LEU A 44 -8.17 -35.31 12.94
CA LEU A 44 -8.72 -33.97 13.03
C LEU A 44 -9.76 -33.72 11.93
N PHE A 45 -9.46 -34.04 10.67
CA PHE A 45 -10.42 -33.85 9.57
C PHE A 45 -11.65 -34.76 9.66
N GLU A 46 -11.53 -35.91 10.32
CA GLU A 46 -12.68 -36.75 10.64
C GLU A 46 -13.60 -36.07 11.67
N ARG A 47 -13.01 -35.61 12.77
CA ARG A 47 -13.72 -34.97 13.91
C ARG A 47 -14.27 -33.60 13.59
N ASP A 48 -13.54 -32.83 12.79
CA ASP A 48 -13.89 -31.50 12.32
C ASP A 48 -13.87 -31.48 10.78
N PRO A 49 -15.02 -31.79 10.15
CA PRO A 49 -15.15 -31.77 8.70
C PRO A 49 -14.82 -30.40 8.08
N GLN A 50 -15.02 -29.31 8.82
CA GLN A 50 -14.77 -27.96 8.32
C GLN A 50 -13.28 -27.68 8.20
N ALA A 51 -12.44 -28.28 9.05
CA ALA A 51 -10.99 -28.08 8.99
C ALA A 51 -10.40 -28.46 7.63
N LEU A 52 -10.85 -29.57 7.02
CA LEU A 52 -10.42 -29.96 5.68
C LEU A 52 -10.93 -28.96 4.63
N GLU A 53 -12.21 -28.59 4.69
CA GLU A 53 -12.78 -27.62 3.75
C GLU A 53 -12.05 -26.28 3.78
N ILE A 54 -11.73 -25.77 4.97
CA ILE A 54 -11.02 -24.51 5.12
C ILE A 54 -9.60 -24.60 4.57
N LEU A 55 -8.88 -25.70 4.84
CA LEU A 55 -7.54 -25.92 4.28
C LEU A 55 -7.58 -25.88 2.73
N LEU A 56 -8.54 -26.58 2.14
CA LEU A 56 -8.70 -26.61 0.68
C LEU A 56 -9.10 -25.24 0.12
N ARG A 57 -9.91 -24.45 0.85
CA ARG A 57 -10.24 -23.07 0.46
C ARG A 57 -8.99 -22.19 0.43
N ILE A 58 -8.09 -22.31 1.39
CA ILE A 58 -6.81 -21.58 1.41
C ILE A 58 -5.94 -21.99 0.21
N PHE A 59 -5.79 -23.28 -0.06
CA PHE A 59 -5.01 -23.77 -1.20
C PHE A 59 -5.61 -23.36 -2.56
N ALA A 60 -6.94 -23.37 -2.67
CA ALA A 60 -7.64 -22.95 -3.88
C ALA A 60 -7.51 -21.45 -4.13
N ALA A 61 -7.51 -20.65 -3.05
CA ALA A 61 -7.38 -19.21 -3.12
C ALA A 61 -5.98 -18.78 -3.55
N SER A 62 -4.93 -19.43 -3.06
CA SER A 62 -3.56 -18.99 -3.33
C SER A 62 -2.51 -20.12 -3.19
N PRO A 63 -1.75 -20.40 -4.26
CA PRO A 63 -0.52 -21.18 -4.20
C PRO A 63 0.48 -20.62 -3.20
N TYR A 64 0.61 -19.30 -3.13
CA TYR A 64 1.49 -18.66 -2.17
C TYR A 64 1.11 -18.97 -0.71
N LEU A 65 -0.19 -18.91 -0.38
CA LEU A 65 -0.66 -19.30 0.96
C LEU A 65 -0.45 -20.79 1.21
N ALA A 66 -0.63 -21.64 0.18
CA ALA A 66 -0.34 -23.06 0.29
C ALA A 66 1.13 -23.32 0.68
N GLU A 67 2.09 -22.62 0.07
CA GLU A 67 3.50 -22.73 0.44
C GLU A 67 3.76 -22.30 1.90
N ILE A 68 3.07 -21.26 2.40
CA ILE A 68 3.20 -20.85 3.80
C ILE A 68 2.73 -21.96 4.74
N VAL A 69 1.56 -22.56 4.44
CA VAL A 69 0.97 -23.63 5.26
C VAL A 69 1.79 -24.92 5.18
N ILE A 70 2.33 -25.27 4.02
CA ILE A 70 3.19 -26.45 3.83
C ILE A 70 4.52 -26.26 4.58
N ALA A 71 5.09 -25.06 4.56
CA ALA A 71 6.33 -24.77 5.26
C ALA A 71 6.17 -24.74 6.80
N ASP A 72 4.99 -24.39 7.30
CA ASP A 72 4.69 -24.32 8.73
C ASP A 72 3.26 -24.83 9.04
N PRO A 73 3.05 -26.16 9.08
CA PRO A 73 1.73 -26.74 9.37
C PRO A 73 1.19 -26.41 10.77
N GLU A 74 2.07 -26.12 11.73
CA GLU A 74 1.68 -25.74 13.10
C GLU A 74 1.09 -24.33 13.12
N ALA A 75 1.69 -23.37 12.40
CA ALA A 75 1.13 -22.03 12.27
C ALA A 75 -0.26 -22.02 11.60
N TRP A 76 -0.55 -22.96 10.71
CA TRP A 76 -1.89 -23.14 10.16
C TRP A 76 -2.91 -23.51 11.26
N GLU A 77 -2.56 -24.44 12.15
CA GLU A 77 -3.46 -24.87 13.22
C GLU A 77 -3.76 -23.71 14.18
N ASP A 78 -2.76 -22.92 14.54
CA ASP A 78 -2.93 -21.72 15.36
C ASP A 78 -3.89 -20.71 14.70
N VAL A 79 -3.71 -20.46 13.40
CA VAL A 79 -4.58 -19.55 12.63
C VAL A 79 -6.01 -20.10 12.54
N ARG A 80 -6.17 -21.41 12.35
CA ARG A 80 -7.48 -22.08 12.28
C ARG A 80 -8.23 -21.96 13.60
N VAL A 81 -7.57 -22.27 14.71
CA VAL A 81 -8.15 -22.14 16.06
C VAL A 81 -8.49 -20.67 16.38
N GLY A 82 -7.59 -19.75 16.01
CA GLY A 82 -7.80 -18.31 16.16
C GLY A 82 -8.77 -17.68 15.16
N ARG A 83 -9.26 -18.46 14.17
CA ARG A 83 -10.17 -18.03 13.09
C ARG A 83 -9.74 -16.73 12.38
N GLY A 84 -8.44 -16.54 12.18
CA GLY A 84 -7.91 -15.33 11.54
C GLY A 84 -8.29 -14.02 12.25
N ARG A 85 -8.57 -14.05 13.56
CA ARG A 85 -9.05 -12.90 14.33
C ARG A 85 -8.12 -11.68 14.16
N PRO A 86 -8.66 -10.45 13.99
CA PRO A 86 -7.85 -9.23 13.97
C PRO A 86 -7.13 -9.00 15.29
N GLU A 87 -5.88 -8.57 15.21
CA GLU A 87 -5.02 -8.30 16.37
C GLU A 87 -4.76 -6.80 16.52
N LYS A 88 -4.57 -6.36 17.77
CA LYS A 88 -4.15 -4.98 18.05
C LYS A 88 -2.69 -4.80 17.66
N ARG A 89 -2.33 -3.58 17.21
CA ARG A 89 -0.96 -3.24 16.81
C ARG A 89 0.04 -3.49 17.95
N GLU A 90 -0.34 -3.22 19.19
CA GLU A 90 0.51 -3.43 20.38
C GLU A 90 0.81 -4.92 20.59
N SER A 91 -0.19 -5.79 20.41
CA SER A 91 -0.03 -7.24 20.50
C SER A 91 0.86 -7.78 19.39
N LEU A 92 0.70 -7.25 18.16
CA LEU A 92 1.55 -7.59 17.01
C LEU A 92 3.01 -7.16 17.25
N ALA A 93 3.23 -5.95 17.77
CA ALA A 93 4.55 -5.44 18.10
C ALA A 93 5.23 -6.28 19.19
N ALA A 94 4.50 -6.65 20.24
CA ALA A 94 5.00 -7.52 21.30
C ALA A 94 5.38 -8.91 20.79
N ALA A 95 4.53 -9.51 19.94
CA ALA A 95 4.80 -10.81 19.32
C ALA A 95 6.05 -10.76 18.42
N LEU A 96 6.21 -9.70 17.63
CA LEU A 96 7.39 -9.51 16.78
C LEU A 96 8.66 -9.30 17.61
N ALA A 97 8.61 -8.50 18.68
CA ALA A 97 9.74 -8.32 19.59
C ALA A 97 10.15 -9.63 20.27
N ALA A 98 9.18 -10.45 20.68
CA ALA A 98 9.44 -11.78 21.25
C ALA A 98 10.11 -12.72 20.23
N GLU A 99 9.72 -12.65 18.95
CA GLU A 99 10.32 -13.46 17.89
C GLU A 99 11.78 -13.07 17.59
N VAL A 100 12.11 -11.78 17.69
CA VAL A 100 13.51 -11.32 17.58
C VAL A 100 14.34 -11.77 18.78
N GLY A 101 13.74 -11.91 19.96
CA GLY A 101 14.39 -12.53 21.13
C GLY A 101 15.63 -11.79 21.63
N GLY A 102 15.73 -10.47 21.40
CA GLY A 102 16.90 -9.66 21.75
C GLY A 102 18.11 -9.83 20.84
N ALA A 103 17.96 -10.55 19.72
CA ALA A 103 19.01 -10.64 18.70
C ALA A 103 19.39 -9.25 18.20
N THR A 104 20.69 -9.06 17.96
CA THR A 104 21.22 -7.79 17.43
C THR A 104 22.00 -7.95 16.13
N ASP A 105 22.16 -9.19 15.65
CA ASP A 105 22.70 -9.47 14.34
C ASP A 105 21.60 -9.29 13.27
N ALA A 106 21.97 -8.65 12.17
CA ALA A 106 21.02 -8.29 11.11
C ALA A 106 20.34 -9.53 10.49
N GLU A 107 21.04 -10.65 10.35
CA GLU A 107 20.51 -11.85 9.71
C GLU A 107 19.36 -12.48 10.53
N THR A 108 19.54 -12.63 11.85
CA THR A 108 18.49 -13.16 12.73
C THR A 108 17.29 -12.22 12.77
N VAL A 109 17.52 -10.90 12.83
CA VAL A 109 16.45 -9.90 12.78
C VAL A 109 15.67 -10.00 11.46
N MET A 110 16.37 -10.06 10.32
CA MET A 110 15.75 -10.23 9.00
C MET A 110 14.91 -11.50 8.96
N ARG A 111 15.44 -12.64 9.41
CA ARG A 111 14.71 -13.93 9.45
C ARG A 111 13.44 -13.83 10.31
N ALA A 112 13.53 -13.21 11.48
CA ALA A 112 12.38 -12.97 12.37
C ALA A 112 11.31 -12.11 11.69
N LEU A 113 11.69 -11.00 11.04
CA LEU A 113 10.75 -10.12 10.32
C LEU A 113 9.97 -10.86 9.22
N ARG A 114 10.63 -11.74 8.44
CA ARG A 114 9.97 -12.49 7.37
C ARG A 114 9.05 -13.58 7.91
N ARG A 115 9.49 -14.31 8.93
CA ARG A 115 8.65 -15.34 9.59
C ARG A 115 7.40 -14.70 10.19
N PHE A 116 7.57 -13.59 10.91
CA PHE A 116 6.46 -12.80 11.44
C PHE A 116 5.49 -12.39 10.33
N LYS A 117 5.97 -11.73 9.27
CA LYS A 117 5.13 -11.29 8.14
C LYS A 117 4.35 -12.46 7.53
N ARG A 118 5.01 -13.60 7.25
CA ARG A 118 4.34 -14.76 6.65
C ARG A 118 3.22 -15.32 7.53
N ARG A 119 3.47 -15.49 8.84
CA ARG A 119 2.44 -15.95 9.79
C ARG A 119 1.26 -14.97 9.86
N GLN A 120 1.53 -13.66 9.92
CA GLN A 120 0.48 -12.66 9.94
C GLN A 120 -0.27 -12.57 8.61
N THR A 121 0.41 -12.76 7.48
CA THR A 121 -0.23 -12.82 6.15
C THR A 121 -1.22 -13.98 6.08
N LEU A 122 -0.83 -15.17 6.57
CA LEU A 122 -1.74 -16.32 6.66
C LEU A 122 -2.95 -16.03 7.56
N ARG A 123 -2.74 -15.44 8.76
CA ARG A 123 -3.83 -15.04 9.67
C ARG A 123 -4.83 -14.09 8.99
N ILE A 124 -4.31 -13.06 8.34
CA ILE A 124 -5.14 -12.03 7.68
C ILE A 124 -5.86 -12.63 6.47
N ALA A 125 -5.17 -13.43 5.65
CA ALA A 125 -5.76 -14.12 4.52
C ALA A 125 -6.84 -15.12 4.92
N PHE A 126 -6.68 -15.79 6.07
CA PHE A 126 -7.74 -16.61 6.64
C PHE A 126 -8.97 -15.75 6.98
N GLY A 127 -8.77 -14.65 7.70
CA GLY A 127 -9.85 -13.72 8.02
C GLY A 127 -10.58 -13.19 6.78
N ASP A 128 -9.83 -12.80 5.75
CA ASP A 128 -10.35 -12.30 4.48
C ASP A 128 -11.10 -13.38 3.68
N ILE A 129 -10.43 -14.49 3.35
CA ILE A 129 -10.92 -15.48 2.39
C ILE A 129 -11.90 -16.48 3.02
N VAL A 130 -11.67 -16.88 4.27
CA VAL A 130 -12.45 -17.92 4.95
C VAL A 130 -13.64 -17.31 5.68
N GLU A 131 -13.35 -16.31 6.52
CA GLU A 131 -14.32 -15.68 7.44
C GLU A 131 -15.07 -14.50 6.82
N GLY A 132 -14.65 -14.01 5.66
CA GLY A 132 -15.31 -12.89 4.98
C GLY A 132 -15.17 -11.58 5.76
N GLN A 133 -14.02 -11.35 6.39
CA GLN A 133 -13.76 -10.08 7.08
C GLN A 133 -13.90 -8.90 6.11
N ARG A 134 -14.45 -7.79 6.62
CA ARG A 134 -14.61 -6.56 5.85
C ARG A 134 -13.26 -6.05 5.35
N LEU A 135 -13.25 -5.47 4.15
CA LEU A 135 -12.04 -4.95 3.52
C LEU A 135 -11.28 -3.99 4.45
N GLU A 136 -11.98 -3.08 5.14
CA GLU A 136 -11.36 -2.10 6.03
C GLU A 136 -10.58 -2.77 7.17
N VAL A 137 -11.06 -3.92 7.65
CA VAL A 137 -10.36 -4.69 8.69
C VAL A 137 -9.12 -5.36 8.09
N VAL A 138 -9.25 -5.96 6.91
CA VAL A 138 -8.16 -6.65 6.22
C VAL A 138 -7.00 -5.67 5.94
N VAL A 139 -7.28 -4.54 5.29
CA VAL A 139 -6.24 -3.58 4.92
C VAL A 139 -5.60 -2.92 6.14
N ALA A 140 -6.38 -2.65 7.20
CA ALA A 140 -5.84 -2.14 8.46
C ALA A 140 -4.91 -3.15 9.13
N GLN A 141 -5.26 -4.44 9.13
CA GLN A 141 -4.40 -5.49 9.68
C GLN A 141 -3.10 -5.64 8.88
N ILE A 142 -3.15 -5.56 7.55
CA ILE A 142 -1.93 -5.56 6.71
C ILE A 142 -1.06 -4.34 7.05
N SER A 143 -1.66 -3.15 7.17
CA SER A 143 -0.95 -1.94 7.58
C SER A 143 -0.35 -2.03 8.98
N HIS A 144 -1.04 -2.61 9.97
CA HIS A 144 -0.47 -2.80 11.31
C HIS A 144 0.77 -3.70 11.30
N VAL A 145 0.76 -4.76 10.49
CA VAL A 145 1.94 -5.65 10.34
C VAL A 145 3.10 -4.87 9.72
N ALA A 146 2.84 -4.07 8.68
CA ALA A 146 3.86 -3.21 8.07
C ALA A 146 4.41 -2.17 9.07
N ASP A 147 3.55 -1.51 9.84
CA ASP A 147 3.95 -0.56 10.88
C ASP A 147 4.89 -1.21 11.91
N CYS A 148 4.55 -2.41 12.40
CA CYS A 148 5.40 -3.14 13.36
C CYS A 148 6.78 -3.47 12.78
N VAL A 149 6.83 -3.90 11.51
CA VAL A 149 8.08 -4.22 10.80
C VAL A 149 8.93 -2.97 10.61
N VAL A 150 8.34 -1.86 10.15
CA VAL A 150 9.05 -0.59 9.93
C VAL A 150 9.56 -0.03 11.25
N ASP A 151 8.71 0.05 12.29
CA ASP A 151 9.11 0.58 13.60
C ASP A 151 10.26 -0.21 14.23
N LEU A 152 10.18 -1.55 14.22
CA LEU A 152 11.25 -2.39 14.74
C LEU A 152 12.55 -2.21 13.93
N ALA A 153 12.48 -2.22 12.60
CA ALA A 153 13.66 -2.06 11.75
C ALA A 153 14.37 -0.72 11.98
N VAL A 154 13.61 0.38 12.09
CA VAL A 154 14.16 1.71 12.39
C VAL A 154 14.85 1.73 13.76
N ARG A 155 14.21 1.18 14.79
CA ARG A 155 14.79 1.12 16.15
C ARG A 155 16.07 0.29 16.20
N MET A 156 16.07 -0.88 15.53
CA MET A 156 17.23 -1.76 15.47
C MET A 156 18.38 -1.12 14.70
N ALA A 157 18.12 -0.53 13.54
CA ALA A 157 19.11 0.18 12.75
C ALA A 157 19.69 1.37 13.52
N PHE A 158 18.85 2.17 14.19
CA PHE A 158 19.31 3.30 14.98
C PHE A 158 20.24 2.85 16.12
N ALA A 159 19.83 1.81 16.86
CA ALA A 159 20.64 1.25 17.94
C ALA A 159 21.97 0.69 17.43
N ASP A 160 21.98 0.01 16.28
CA ASP A 160 23.19 -0.56 15.69
C ASP A 160 24.20 0.52 15.27
N VAL A 161 23.74 1.53 14.54
CA VAL A 161 24.60 2.65 14.12
C VAL A 161 25.09 3.43 15.35
N ALA A 162 24.24 3.64 16.37
CA ALA A 162 24.62 4.29 17.62
C ALA A 162 25.71 3.51 18.39
N ARG A 163 25.64 2.17 18.44
CA ARG A 163 26.70 1.34 19.06
C ARG A 163 28.05 1.54 18.39
N SER A 164 28.08 1.69 17.08
CA SER A 164 29.33 1.80 16.31
C SER A 164 29.89 3.22 16.21
N ARG A 165 29.03 4.25 16.23
CA ARG A 165 29.42 5.65 16.02
C ARG A 165 29.34 6.54 17.24
N GLY A 166 28.56 6.15 18.25
CA GLY A 166 28.14 7.01 19.36
C GLY A 166 26.74 7.59 19.14
N VAL A 167 26.25 8.30 20.16
CA VAL A 167 24.91 8.90 20.16
C VAL A 167 24.92 10.23 19.41
N PRO A 168 24.04 10.44 18.40
CA PRO A 168 23.94 11.71 17.72
C PRO A 168 23.37 12.79 18.64
N ARG A 169 23.95 13.98 18.61
CA ARG A 169 23.52 15.13 19.42
C ARG A 169 23.25 16.34 18.54
N GLY A 170 22.19 17.06 18.87
CA GLY A 170 21.88 18.35 18.25
C GLY A 170 22.72 19.48 18.85
N PRO A 171 22.50 20.74 18.43
CA PRO A 171 23.35 21.86 18.80
C PRO A 171 23.32 22.18 20.30
N GLY A 172 22.22 21.89 20.99
CA GLY A 172 22.08 22.05 22.45
C GLY A 172 22.55 20.84 23.27
N GLY A 173 23.09 19.81 22.61
CA GLY A 173 23.54 18.57 23.24
C GLY A 173 22.43 17.55 23.49
N GLU A 174 21.19 17.84 23.12
CA GLU A 174 20.07 16.91 23.17
C GLU A 174 20.28 15.70 22.26
N PRO A 175 19.85 14.49 22.66
CA PRO A 175 19.88 13.33 21.77
C PRO A 175 19.01 13.55 20.54
N VAL A 176 19.54 13.24 19.36
CA VAL A 176 18.76 13.27 18.12
C VAL A 176 17.93 12.01 17.98
N THR A 177 16.68 12.18 17.54
CA THR A 177 15.77 11.08 17.23
C THR A 177 15.41 11.08 15.75
N MET A 178 14.80 10.00 15.28
CA MET A 178 14.36 9.82 13.89
C MET A 178 12.94 9.27 13.86
N ALA A 179 12.14 9.72 12.89
CA ALA A 179 10.82 9.20 12.61
C ALA A 179 10.71 8.75 11.15
N ALA A 180 9.93 7.69 10.91
CA ALA A 180 9.53 7.21 9.60
C ALA A 180 8.07 7.58 9.33
N ILE A 181 7.84 8.34 8.28
CA ILE A 181 6.52 8.75 7.80
C ILE A 181 6.16 7.87 6.61
N ALA A 182 5.01 7.21 6.70
CA ALA A 182 4.44 6.51 5.56
C ALA A 182 3.56 7.45 4.74
N LEU A 183 3.68 7.32 3.42
CA LEU A 183 2.79 7.91 2.43
C LEU A 183 1.97 6.81 1.74
N GLY A 184 1.19 7.18 0.72
CA GLY A 184 0.48 6.23 -0.12
C GLY A 184 -0.48 5.32 0.67
N LYS A 185 -0.53 4.03 0.31
CA LYS A 185 -1.44 3.06 0.93
C LYS A 185 -1.11 2.77 2.39
N LEU A 186 0.17 2.75 2.78
CA LEU A 186 0.55 2.53 4.17
C LEU A 186 0.18 3.74 5.04
N GLY A 187 0.40 4.95 4.53
CA GLY A 187 -0.02 6.19 5.17
C GLY A 187 -1.51 6.21 5.46
N GLY A 188 -2.33 5.86 4.46
CA GLY A 188 -3.80 5.73 4.59
C GLY A 188 -4.31 4.53 5.38
N ALA A 189 -3.42 3.73 5.99
CA ALA A 189 -3.74 2.49 6.70
C ALA A 189 -4.60 1.52 5.86
N GLU A 190 -4.29 1.45 4.57
CA GLU A 190 -5.02 0.66 3.60
C GLU A 190 -4.11 -0.14 2.65
N LEU A 191 -3.10 -0.79 3.20
CA LEU A 191 -2.13 -1.57 2.42
C LEU A 191 -2.77 -2.82 1.80
N ASN A 192 -2.40 -3.16 0.55
CA ASN A 192 -2.75 -4.45 -0.06
C ASN A 192 -1.68 -5.51 0.26
N TYR A 193 -1.99 -6.78 0.00
CA TYR A 193 -1.08 -7.92 0.21
C TYR A 193 0.31 -7.76 -0.43
N SER A 194 0.38 -7.22 -1.65
CA SER A 194 1.64 -7.06 -2.39
C SER A 194 1.86 -5.57 -2.77
N SER A 195 1.90 -4.72 -1.74
CA SER A 195 2.22 -3.28 -1.89
C SER A 195 3.63 -2.96 -1.44
N ASP A 196 4.19 -1.91 -2.04
CA ASP A 196 5.39 -1.25 -1.55
C ASP A 196 5.06 -0.44 -0.28
N VAL A 197 6.07 -0.20 0.56
CA VAL A 197 5.96 0.75 1.67
C VAL A 197 6.64 2.06 1.26
N ASP A 198 5.83 3.09 1.03
CA ASP A 198 6.30 4.43 0.69
C ASP A 198 6.72 5.16 1.96
N LEU A 199 8.03 5.40 2.15
CA LEU A 199 8.58 5.96 3.39
C LEU A 199 9.37 7.26 3.15
N VAL A 200 9.23 8.19 4.09
CA VAL A 200 10.03 9.42 4.23
C VAL A 200 10.61 9.46 5.64
N PHE A 201 11.89 9.78 5.77
CA PHE A 201 12.57 9.83 7.06
C PHE A 201 12.91 11.27 7.45
N VAL A 202 12.68 11.60 8.72
CA VAL A 202 13.02 12.88 9.33
C VAL A 202 13.82 12.64 10.60
N HIS A 203 14.84 13.45 10.85
CA HIS A 203 15.53 13.50 12.15
C HIS A 203 15.33 14.83 12.86
N SER A 204 15.41 14.81 14.18
CA SER A 204 14.95 15.92 15.02
C SER A 204 15.78 17.20 14.87
N ALA A 205 17.08 17.09 14.57
CA ALA A 205 17.98 18.23 14.41
C ALA A 205 19.27 17.83 13.67
N ASP A 206 19.90 18.82 13.03
CA ASP A 206 21.30 18.74 12.59
C ASP A 206 22.28 18.81 13.76
N GLY A 207 23.53 18.45 13.51
CA GLY A 207 24.57 18.41 14.55
C GLY A 207 25.62 17.35 14.26
N ARG A 208 26.19 16.76 15.31
CA ARG A 208 27.34 15.85 15.19
C ARG A 208 27.25 14.66 16.14
N VAL A 209 27.94 13.60 15.73
CA VAL A 209 28.27 12.45 16.55
C VAL A 209 29.73 12.55 16.95
N GLU A 210 30.04 12.57 18.25
CA GLU A 210 31.41 12.70 18.77
C GLU A 210 32.05 11.37 19.19
N GLY A 211 31.40 10.24 18.91
CA GLY A 211 31.90 8.93 19.32
C GLY A 211 33.09 8.43 18.49
N PRO A 212 33.37 7.11 18.50
CA PRO A 212 34.61 6.53 17.96
C PRO A 212 34.88 6.84 16.48
N LYS A 213 33.82 7.12 15.71
CA LYS A 213 33.88 7.50 14.30
C LYS A 213 33.02 8.75 14.10
N PRO A 214 33.57 9.96 14.34
CA PRO A 214 32.82 11.19 14.24
C PRO A 214 32.21 11.39 12.86
N CYS A 215 30.99 11.92 12.83
CA CYS A 215 30.27 12.26 11.60
C CYS A 215 29.20 13.31 11.90
N THR A 216 28.59 13.84 10.86
CA THR A 216 27.40 14.69 10.97
C THR A 216 26.17 13.86 11.33
N ASN A 217 25.14 14.49 11.90
CA ASN A 217 23.86 13.81 12.13
C ASN A 217 23.21 13.36 10.83
N GLN A 218 23.38 14.13 9.74
CA GLN A 218 22.95 13.74 8.40
C GLN A 218 23.58 12.39 7.98
N GLU A 219 24.91 12.27 8.01
CA GLU A 219 25.61 11.02 7.66
C GLU A 219 25.25 9.85 8.60
N PHE A 220 24.99 10.13 9.87
CA PHE A 220 24.51 9.13 10.82
C PHE A 220 23.11 8.63 10.42
N CYS A 221 22.18 9.54 10.18
CA CYS A 221 20.79 9.24 9.86
C CYS A 221 20.67 8.55 8.50
N GLU A 222 21.45 8.94 7.50
CA GLU A 222 21.50 8.25 6.21
C GLU A 222 21.89 6.78 6.36
N ARG A 223 22.83 6.47 7.27
CA ARG A 223 23.22 5.09 7.57
C ARG A 223 22.12 4.32 8.31
N VAL A 224 21.42 4.98 9.22
CA VAL A 224 20.25 4.38 9.89
C VAL A 224 19.18 4.02 8.86
N VAL A 225 18.88 4.92 7.93
CA VAL A 225 17.91 4.64 6.86
C VAL A 225 18.38 3.49 5.97
N GLN A 226 19.65 3.47 5.55
CA GLN A 226 20.21 2.38 4.75
C GLN A 226 20.09 1.02 5.47
N GLU A 227 20.43 0.95 6.75
CA GLU A 227 20.34 -0.29 7.51
C GLU A 227 18.87 -0.70 7.78
N ALA A 228 17.97 0.26 8.05
CA ALA A 228 16.55 -0.03 8.19
C ALA A 228 15.95 -0.57 6.88
N VAL A 229 16.28 0.04 5.74
CA VAL A 229 15.87 -0.43 4.41
C VAL A 229 16.43 -1.82 4.14
N ARG A 230 17.69 -2.08 4.45
CA ARG A 230 18.30 -3.42 4.35
C ARG A 230 17.52 -4.45 5.16
N LEU A 231 17.24 -4.15 6.43
CA LEU A 231 16.47 -5.04 7.30
C LEU A 231 15.08 -5.33 6.73
N ILE A 232 14.44 -4.40 6.01
CA ILE A 232 13.09 -4.56 5.47
C ILE A 232 13.08 -5.22 4.08
N ALA A 233 13.99 -4.82 3.19
CA ALA A 233 13.91 -5.05 1.75
C ALA A 233 14.89 -6.08 1.22
N ASP A 234 16.03 -6.32 1.87
CA ASP A 234 16.98 -7.32 1.37
C ASP A 234 16.40 -8.73 1.49
N PRO A 235 16.64 -9.60 0.50
CA PRO A 235 16.18 -10.97 0.55
C PRO A 235 16.91 -11.77 1.64
N ALA A 236 16.16 -12.58 2.39
CA ALA A 236 16.67 -13.64 3.26
C ALA A 236 16.11 -15.00 2.79
N ASP A 237 16.26 -16.06 3.59
CA ASP A 237 15.74 -17.43 3.31
C ASP A 237 14.26 -17.45 2.89
N LEU A 238 13.47 -16.47 3.34
CA LEU A 238 12.03 -16.36 3.11
C LEU A 238 11.65 -15.16 2.22
N GLY A 239 12.62 -14.59 1.48
CA GLY A 239 12.45 -13.39 0.66
C GLY A 239 12.61 -12.08 1.45
N ALA A 240 12.07 -10.99 0.91
CA ALA A 240 12.02 -9.69 1.57
C ALA A 240 10.77 -9.56 2.47
N ALA A 241 10.80 -8.69 3.48
CA ALA A 241 9.58 -8.36 4.22
C ALA A 241 8.71 -7.41 3.39
N TYR A 242 9.26 -6.27 2.96
CA TYR A 242 8.57 -5.36 2.06
C TYR A 242 9.56 -4.77 1.05
N ARG A 243 9.05 -4.39 -0.12
CA ARG A 243 9.77 -3.46 -0.99
C ARG A 243 9.56 -2.05 -0.43
N VAL A 244 10.64 -1.27 -0.36
CA VAL A 244 10.61 0.09 0.18
C VAL A 244 10.76 1.08 -0.96
N ASP A 245 9.87 2.06 -1.03
CA ASP A 245 9.95 3.19 -1.96
C ASP A 245 10.24 4.48 -1.20
N LEU A 246 11.35 5.14 -1.54
CA LEU A 246 11.76 6.41 -0.94
C LEU A 246 11.59 7.61 -1.88
N ARG A 247 10.98 7.43 -3.05
CA ARG A 247 10.95 8.46 -4.11
C ARG A 247 10.04 9.65 -3.79
N LEU A 248 9.12 9.51 -2.84
CA LEU A 248 8.20 10.57 -2.41
C LEU A 248 8.80 11.51 -1.35
N ARG A 249 10.08 11.36 -1.00
CA ARG A 249 10.79 12.29 -0.12
C ARG A 249 11.08 13.62 -0.82
N PRO A 250 11.31 14.72 -0.07
CA PRO A 250 11.79 15.98 -0.63
C PRO A 250 12.97 15.81 -1.60
N HIS A 251 12.93 16.54 -2.72
CA HIS A 251 13.89 16.41 -3.84
C HIS A 251 13.93 15.04 -4.53
N GLY A 252 12.96 14.17 -4.26
CA GLY A 252 12.78 12.88 -4.92
C GLY A 252 14.00 11.96 -4.83
N ALA A 253 14.30 11.25 -5.93
CA ALA A 253 15.41 10.29 -5.97
C ALA A 253 16.81 10.92 -5.82
N ALA A 254 16.96 12.21 -6.16
CA ALA A 254 18.21 12.96 -6.04
C ALA A 254 18.42 13.55 -4.65
N GLY A 255 17.37 13.63 -3.82
CA GLY A 255 17.41 14.15 -2.47
C GLY A 255 18.09 13.23 -1.46
N PRO A 256 18.52 13.77 -0.31
CA PRO A 256 19.00 12.95 0.80
C PRO A 256 17.89 12.01 1.27
N VAL A 257 18.26 10.82 1.75
CA VAL A 257 17.29 9.79 2.19
C VAL A 257 16.63 10.11 3.55
N SER A 258 17.17 11.12 4.24
CA SER A 258 16.65 11.69 5.48
C SER A 258 16.97 13.19 5.50
N LEU A 259 16.09 14.00 6.09
CA LEU A 259 16.35 15.42 6.36
C LEU A 259 16.15 15.73 7.83
N ALA A 260 16.85 16.76 8.34
CA ALA A 260 16.48 17.38 9.60
C ALA A 260 15.10 18.03 9.46
N LEU A 261 14.39 18.15 10.58
CA LEU A 261 13.04 18.69 10.61
C LEU A 261 12.97 20.11 10.00
N GLU A 262 13.84 21.02 10.42
CA GLU A 262 13.80 22.41 9.95
C GLU A 262 14.05 22.52 8.43
N PRO A 263 15.09 21.89 7.82
CA PRO A 263 15.23 21.81 6.36
C PRO A 263 14.05 21.17 5.64
N MET A 264 13.41 20.14 6.22
CA MET A 264 12.23 19.52 5.62
C MET A 264 11.04 20.49 5.57
N LEU A 265 10.81 21.25 6.64
CA LEU A 265 9.77 22.27 6.68
C LEU A 265 10.05 23.40 5.68
N GLN A 266 11.31 23.84 5.61
CA GLN A 266 11.75 24.85 4.64
C GLN A 266 11.50 24.40 3.20
N TYR A 267 11.75 23.12 2.88
CA TYR A 267 11.47 22.57 1.56
C TYR A 267 9.99 22.70 1.18
N PHE A 268 9.07 22.32 2.08
CA PHE A 268 7.64 22.41 1.78
C PHE A 268 7.17 23.85 1.60
N ASP A 269 7.71 24.77 2.40
CA ASP A 269 7.39 26.20 2.29
C ASP A 269 7.86 26.80 0.95
N GLN A 270 9.09 26.48 0.53
CA GLN A 270 9.76 27.13 -0.61
C GLN A 270 9.55 26.41 -1.94
N SER A 271 9.54 25.08 -1.95
CA SER A 271 9.63 24.26 -3.16
C SER A 271 8.54 23.21 -3.29
N GLY A 272 7.75 23.00 -2.23
CA GLY A 272 6.70 21.97 -2.19
C GLY A 272 5.65 22.16 -3.29
N ARG A 273 5.42 21.12 -4.09
CA ARG A 273 4.50 21.12 -5.23
C ARG A 273 3.12 20.57 -4.88
N THR A 274 2.11 20.94 -5.68
CA THR A 274 0.72 20.51 -5.51
C THR A 274 0.52 18.99 -5.56
N TRP A 275 1.32 18.27 -6.36
CA TRP A 275 1.24 16.81 -6.40
C TRP A 275 1.82 16.17 -5.12
N GLU A 276 2.86 16.76 -4.53
CA GLU A 276 3.38 16.34 -3.22
C GLU A 276 2.32 16.59 -2.17
N ARG A 277 1.67 17.76 -2.22
CA ARG A 277 0.55 18.11 -1.35
C ARG A 277 -0.53 17.03 -1.36
N GLN A 278 -0.88 16.50 -2.54
CA GLN A 278 -1.80 15.37 -2.68
C GLN A 278 -1.28 14.09 -2.01
N ALA A 279 -0.02 13.73 -2.24
CA ALA A 279 0.58 12.54 -1.62
C ALA A 279 0.58 12.62 -0.08
N TRP A 280 0.85 13.82 0.46
CA TRP A 280 0.92 14.08 1.90
C TRP A 280 -0.45 14.14 2.60
N VAL A 281 -1.58 14.16 1.87
CA VAL A 281 -2.93 13.93 2.44
C VAL A 281 -3.00 12.64 3.24
N ARG A 282 -2.23 11.63 2.83
CA ARG A 282 -2.19 10.29 3.43
C ARG A 282 -1.11 10.13 4.49
N ALA A 283 -0.32 11.15 4.79
CA ALA A 283 0.87 10.98 5.60
C ALA A 283 0.57 10.56 7.04
N ARG A 284 1.34 9.58 7.55
CA ARG A 284 1.21 9.07 8.92
C ARG A 284 2.56 8.58 9.46
N CYS A 285 2.86 8.87 10.73
CA CYS A 285 4.04 8.31 11.39
C CYS A 285 3.85 6.81 11.65
N VAL A 286 4.80 5.98 11.22
CA VAL A 286 4.73 4.51 11.30
C VAL A 286 5.84 3.87 12.12
N GLY A 287 6.97 4.56 12.31
CA GLY A 287 8.09 4.03 13.08
C GLY A 287 9.03 5.10 13.62
N GLY A 288 9.85 4.72 14.60
CA GLY A 288 10.78 5.63 15.26
C GLY A 288 10.10 6.50 16.33
N ASP A 289 10.51 7.76 16.42
CA ASP A 289 9.98 8.73 17.39
C ASP A 289 8.62 9.28 16.93
N ALA A 290 7.56 8.79 17.58
CA ALA A 290 6.20 9.22 17.31
C ALA A 290 5.94 10.70 17.61
N ALA A 291 6.64 11.30 18.57
CA ALA A 291 6.47 12.72 18.90
C ALA A 291 7.07 13.61 17.81
N LEU A 292 8.24 13.25 17.28
CA LEU A 292 8.85 13.92 16.14
C LEU A 292 7.96 13.81 14.89
N GLY A 293 7.45 12.61 14.59
CA GLY A 293 6.55 12.41 13.46
C GLY A 293 5.26 13.21 13.59
N ALA A 294 4.65 13.25 14.79
CA ALA A 294 3.46 14.06 15.05
C ALA A 294 3.75 15.57 14.89
N ARG A 295 4.93 16.04 15.35
CA ARG A 295 5.36 17.43 15.18
C ARG A 295 5.45 17.80 13.69
N LEU A 296 6.17 17.01 12.89
CA LEU A 296 6.27 17.24 11.44
C LEU A 296 4.88 17.32 10.79
N LEU A 297 4.01 16.33 11.04
CA LEU A 297 2.67 16.28 10.44
C LEU A 297 1.81 17.49 10.82
N ALA A 298 1.89 17.95 12.07
CA ALA A 298 1.17 19.13 12.52
C ALA A 298 1.70 20.42 11.85
N GLU A 299 3.02 20.54 11.67
CA GLU A 299 3.64 21.74 11.08
C GLU A 299 3.40 21.83 9.56
N ILE A 300 3.31 20.69 8.84
CA ILE A 300 2.99 20.68 7.41
C ILE A 300 1.48 20.68 7.12
N GLU A 301 0.62 20.44 8.12
CA GLU A 301 -0.83 20.38 7.92
C GLU A 301 -1.39 21.63 7.20
N PRO A 302 -1.00 22.87 7.54
CA PRO A 302 -1.46 24.06 6.83
C PRO A 302 -1.01 24.12 5.37
N TRP A 303 0.13 23.48 5.04
CA TRP A 303 0.61 23.36 3.67
C TRP A 303 -0.19 22.30 2.89
N VAL A 304 -0.56 21.18 3.52
CA VAL A 304 -1.43 20.13 2.93
C VAL A 304 -2.87 20.60 2.76
N TYR A 305 -3.42 21.34 3.72
CA TYR A 305 -4.80 21.81 3.72
C TYR A 305 -4.84 23.34 3.78
N ARG A 306 -4.34 23.98 2.71
CA ARG A 306 -4.34 25.44 2.57
C ARG A 306 -5.77 25.98 2.60
N ARG A 307 -6.01 26.93 3.50
CA ARG A 307 -7.28 27.67 3.59
C ARG A 307 -7.43 28.71 2.49
N TRP A 308 -6.34 29.36 2.11
CA TRP A 308 -6.31 30.37 1.06
C TRP A 308 -5.42 29.87 -0.07
N LEU A 309 -6.00 29.66 -1.25
CA LEU A 309 -5.29 29.19 -2.42
C LEU A 309 -4.75 30.39 -3.22
N SER A 310 -3.44 30.41 -3.46
CA SER A 310 -2.83 31.35 -4.40
C SER A 310 -3.21 31.02 -5.86
N ARG A 311 -2.91 31.92 -6.80
CA ARG A 311 -3.07 31.62 -8.23
C ARG A 311 -2.27 30.38 -8.66
N ALA A 312 -1.05 30.22 -8.13
CA ALA A 312 -0.21 29.05 -8.40
C ALA A 312 -0.83 27.76 -7.85
N ASP A 313 -1.42 27.80 -6.66
CA ASP A 313 -2.15 26.66 -6.09
C ASP A 313 -3.35 26.27 -6.96
N ILE A 314 -4.15 27.25 -7.39
CA ILE A 314 -5.31 27.01 -8.26
C ILE A 314 -4.87 26.41 -9.59
N SER A 315 -3.83 26.95 -10.23
CA SER A 315 -3.28 26.39 -11.47
C SER A 315 -2.77 24.96 -11.28
N GLY A 316 -2.07 24.69 -10.18
CA GLY A 316 -1.60 23.35 -9.82
C GLY A 316 -2.75 22.36 -9.59
N ILE A 317 -3.81 22.80 -8.92
CA ILE A 317 -5.01 22.00 -8.66
C ILE A 317 -5.75 21.71 -9.98
N LYS A 318 -5.87 22.69 -10.88
CA LYS A 318 -6.44 22.51 -12.21
C LYS A 318 -5.62 21.55 -13.07
N ALA A 319 -4.29 21.67 -13.06
CA ALA A 319 -3.40 20.74 -13.76
C ALA A 319 -3.54 19.31 -13.20
N LEU A 320 -3.69 19.16 -11.88
CA LEU A 320 -3.95 17.88 -11.24
C LEU A 320 -5.30 17.28 -11.66
N LYS A 321 -6.37 18.09 -11.67
CA LYS A 321 -7.68 17.70 -12.21
C LYS A 321 -7.56 17.21 -13.66
N ARG A 322 -6.96 18.02 -14.54
CA ARG A 322 -6.77 17.64 -15.96
C ARG A 322 -5.98 16.35 -16.11
N ARG A 323 -4.95 16.12 -15.28
CA ARG A 323 -4.18 14.87 -15.30
C ARG A 323 -5.03 13.66 -14.93
N ILE A 324 -5.92 13.80 -13.95
CA ILE A 324 -6.88 12.76 -13.59
C ILE A 324 -7.80 12.49 -14.78
N GLU A 325 -8.40 13.53 -15.37
CA GLU A 325 -9.32 13.41 -16.52
C GLU A 325 -8.66 12.84 -17.79
N GLN A 326 -7.47 13.33 -18.16
CA GLN A 326 -6.73 12.91 -19.36
C GLN A 326 -6.25 11.46 -19.23
N ARG A 327 -5.83 11.03 -18.04
CA ARG A 327 -5.49 9.62 -17.79
C ARG A 327 -6.72 8.75 -18.00
N SER A 328 -7.88 9.19 -17.52
CA SER A 328 -9.15 8.52 -17.79
C SER A 328 -9.49 8.53 -19.29
N LEU A 329 -9.09 9.53 -20.09
CA LEU A 329 -9.42 9.68 -21.51
C LEU A 329 -8.50 8.94 -22.49
N ARG A 330 -7.23 8.65 -22.15
CA ARG A 330 -6.33 7.88 -23.02
C ARG A 330 -6.96 6.52 -23.34
N GLN A 331 -7.45 6.35 -24.57
CA GLN A 331 -7.81 5.05 -25.13
C GLN A 331 -6.55 4.16 -25.09
N GLY A 332 -6.46 3.27 -24.10
CA GLY A 332 -5.26 2.44 -23.89
C GLY A 332 -4.89 2.14 -22.44
N ALA A 333 -5.51 2.77 -21.43
CA ALA A 333 -5.54 2.18 -20.10
C ALA A 333 -6.40 0.92 -20.20
N ASP A 334 -5.75 -0.25 -20.18
CA ASP A 334 -6.40 -1.55 -20.41
C ASP A 334 -7.61 -1.69 -19.48
N ALA A 335 -8.80 -1.97 -20.03
CA ALA A 335 -10.00 -2.24 -19.23
C ALA A 335 -9.79 -3.44 -18.28
N ALA A 336 -8.77 -4.25 -18.54
CA ALA A 336 -8.31 -5.30 -17.64
C ALA A 336 -7.57 -4.78 -16.39
N ASP A 337 -7.07 -3.54 -16.36
CA ASP A 337 -6.35 -2.98 -15.21
C ASP A 337 -7.33 -2.35 -14.20
N VAL A 338 -7.61 -3.02 -13.08
CA VAL A 338 -8.58 -2.52 -12.08
C VAL A 338 -8.08 -1.29 -11.31
N LYS A 339 -6.78 -1.00 -11.36
CA LYS A 339 -6.16 0.08 -10.58
C LYS A 339 -5.97 1.34 -11.42
N HIS A 340 -5.36 1.20 -12.59
CA HIS A 340 -5.02 2.31 -13.48
C HIS A 340 -6.00 2.46 -14.65
N GLY A 341 -6.86 1.47 -14.87
CA GLY A 341 -7.97 1.56 -15.82
C GLY A 341 -8.95 2.67 -15.43
N ARG A 342 -9.70 3.13 -16.42
CA ARG A 342 -10.64 4.25 -16.26
C ARG A 342 -11.72 3.94 -15.22
N GLY A 343 -11.92 4.84 -14.26
CA GLY A 343 -12.86 4.64 -13.15
C GLY A 343 -12.38 3.59 -12.14
N GLY A 344 -11.12 3.18 -12.23
CA GLY A 344 -10.47 2.24 -11.34
C GLY A 344 -10.08 2.84 -10.00
N ILE A 345 -9.33 2.06 -9.22
CA ILE A 345 -8.98 2.37 -7.82
C ILE A 345 -8.25 3.73 -7.72
N ARG A 346 -7.29 4.00 -8.61
CA ARG A 346 -6.48 5.22 -8.55
C ARG A 346 -7.32 6.47 -8.86
N ASP A 347 -8.26 6.39 -9.80
CA ASP A 347 -9.13 7.52 -10.14
C ASP A 347 -9.99 7.93 -8.94
N VAL A 348 -10.54 6.95 -8.21
CA VAL A 348 -11.28 7.19 -6.95
C VAL A 348 -10.35 7.79 -5.90
N GLU A 349 -9.20 7.17 -5.63
CA GLU A 349 -8.24 7.65 -4.62
C GLU A 349 -7.82 9.10 -4.88
N PHE A 350 -7.51 9.45 -6.12
CA PHE A 350 -7.00 10.76 -6.50
C PHE A 350 -8.09 11.83 -6.42
N THR A 351 -9.31 11.52 -6.87
CA THR A 351 -10.44 12.44 -6.79
C THR A 351 -10.82 12.72 -5.35
N ILE A 352 -10.84 11.71 -4.48
CA ILE A 352 -11.14 11.90 -3.06
C ILE A 352 -10.06 12.76 -2.38
N GLN A 353 -8.77 12.50 -2.64
CA GLN A 353 -7.68 13.36 -2.15
C GLN A 353 -7.81 14.79 -2.66
N PHE A 354 -8.18 14.97 -3.93
CA PHE A 354 -8.39 16.29 -4.53
C PHE A 354 -9.53 17.05 -3.82
N LEU A 355 -10.66 16.41 -3.55
CA LEU A 355 -11.76 17.03 -2.79
C LEU A 355 -11.32 17.41 -1.36
N GLN A 356 -10.53 16.56 -0.70
CA GLN A 356 -9.96 16.89 0.61
C GLN A 356 -9.00 18.07 0.54
N MET A 357 -8.21 18.22 -0.53
CA MET A 357 -7.32 19.37 -0.71
C MET A 357 -8.08 20.67 -0.96
N LEU A 358 -9.23 20.61 -1.66
CA LEU A 358 -10.09 21.75 -1.93
C LEU A 358 -10.84 22.20 -0.67
N GLY A 359 -11.49 21.28 0.04
CA GLY A 359 -12.37 21.61 1.17
C GLY A 359 -11.71 21.53 2.54
N GLY A 360 -10.60 20.80 2.66
CA GLY A 360 -9.99 20.48 3.95
C GLY A 360 -9.41 21.67 4.69
N GLY A 361 -9.11 22.79 4.01
CA GLY A 361 -8.67 24.03 4.65
C GLY A 361 -9.73 24.63 5.58
N ASP A 362 -10.98 24.68 5.12
CA ASP A 362 -12.13 25.21 5.89
C ASP A 362 -12.91 24.13 6.65
N THR A 363 -12.81 22.86 6.22
CA THR A 363 -13.54 21.73 6.83
C THR A 363 -12.57 20.67 7.37
N PRO A 364 -11.96 20.86 8.55
CA PRO A 364 -11.00 19.91 9.10
C PRO A 364 -11.51 18.47 9.25
N GLN A 365 -12.83 18.28 9.35
CA GLN A 365 -13.48 16.99 9.48
C GLN A 365 -13.14 16.07 8.30
N VAL A 366 -13.00 16.60 7.07
CA VAL A 366 -12.71 15.76 5.90
C VAL A 366 -11.26 15.27 5.85
N ARG A 367 -10.37 15.75 6.73
CA ARG A 367 -8.95 15.39 6.77
C ARG A 367 -8.77 13.98 7.32
N THR A 368 -8.35 13.06 6.45
CA THR A 368 -8.01 11.68 6.81
C THR A 368 -7.22 11.05 5.67
N GLY A 369 -6.26 10.18 5.98
CA GLY A 369 -5.49 9.49 4.96
C GLY A 369 -6.19 8.30 4.32
N ASN A 370 -7.27 7.79 4.94
CA ASN A 370 -7.97 6.58 4.49
C ASN A 370 -9.09 6.90 3.49
N THR A 371 -9.10 6.25 2.33
CA THR A 371 -10.01 6.56 1.22
C THR A 371 -11.49 6.38 1.57
N LEU A 372 -11.86 5.24 2.17
CA LEU A 372 -13.26 4.95 2.51
C LEU A 372 -13.76 5.87 3.62
N GLU A 373 -12.92 6.16 4.60
CA GLU A 373 -13.23 7.15 5.63
C GLU A 373 -13.38 8.56 5.02
N ALA A 374 -12.51 8.95 4.09
CA ALA A 374 -12.61 10.24 3.41
C ALA A 374 -13.92 10.37 2.62
N ILE A 375 -14.36 9.32 1.92
CA ILE A 375 -15.66 9.29 1.23
C ILE A 375 -16.81 9.56 2.22
N ARG A 376 -16.81 8.92 3.40
CA ARG A 376 -17.83 9.14 4.43
C ARG A 376 -17.83 10.56 4.94
N ARG A 377 -16.66 11.07 5.30
CA ARG A 377 -16.53 12.41 5.88
C ARG A 377 -16.83 13.53 4.88
N LEU A 378 -16.51 13.32 3.59
CA LEU A 378 -16.90 14.23 2.52
C LEU A 378 -18.42 14.26 2.33
N ALA A 379 -19.10 13.11 2.45
CA ALA A 379 -20.56 13.07 2.44
C ALA A 379 -21.18 13.76 3.66
N ASP A 380 -20.66 13.50 4.85
CA ASP A 380 -21.12 14.14 6.10
C ASP A 380 -20.92 15.67 6.07
N ALA A 381 -19.92 16.15 5.31
CA ALA A 381 -19.65 17.57 5.08
C ALA A 381 -20.46 18.18 3.92
N GLY A 382 -21.27 17.39 3.19
CA GLY A 382 -22.07 17.83 2.05
C GLY A 382 -21.30 18.00 0.74
N SER A 383 -20.05 17.54 0.67
CA SER A 383 -19.26 17.51 -0.58
C SER A 383 -19.61 16.32 -1.48
N LEU A 384 -20.24 15.30 -0.93
CA LEU A 384 -20.80 14.16 -1.67
C LEU A 384 -22.25 13.95 -1.24
N THR A 385 -23.09 13.50 -2.17
CA THR A 385 -24.42 12.99 -1.83
C THR A 385 -24.33 11.60 -1.19
N ASP A 386 -25.36 11.21 -0.43
CA ASP A 386 -25.46 9.85 0.13
C ASP A 386 -25.43 8.76 -0.96
N GLN A 387 -25.99 9.06 -2.13
CA GLN A 387 -25.98 8.16 -3.28
C GLN A 387 -24.56 7.98 -3.84
N GLU A 388 -23.81 9.07 -4.03
CA GLU A 388 -22.41 9.00 -4.49
C GLU A 388 -21.54 8.26 -3.49
N ARG A 389 -21.70 8.54 -2.19
CA ARG A 389 -21.04 7.79 -1.11
C ARG A 389 -21.31 6.29 -1.24
N GLY A 390 -22.57 5.88 -1.28
CA GLY A 390 -22.95 4.46 -1.31
C GLY A 390 -22.39 3.75 -2.54
N ILE A 391 -22.39 4.41 -3.69
CA ILE A 391 -21.81 3.87 -4.93
C ILE A 391 -20.29 3.76 -4.79
N LEU A 392 -19.60 4.84 -4.44
CA LEU A 392 -18.13 4.87 -4.35
C LEU A 392 -17.60 3.88 -3.31
N GLU A 393 -18.24 3.73 -2.15
CA GLU A 393 -17.84 2.73 -1.15
C GLU A 393 -17.96 1.30 -1.68
N GLY A 394 -19.07 1.00 -2.37
CA GLY A 394 -19.36 -0.32 -2.93
C GLY A 394 -18.40 -0.68 -4.06
N THR A 395 -18.21 0.22 -5.02
CA THR A 395 -17.32 0.01 -6.17
C THR A 395 -15.85 -0.03 -5.73
N TYR A 396 -15.42 0.85 -4.82
CA TYR A 396 -14.05 0.85 -4.30
C TYR A 396 -13.75 -0.45 -3.56
N THR A 397 -14.68 -0.90 -2.70
CA THR A 397 -14.56 -2.19 -2.02
C THR A 397 -14.43 -3.34 -3.02
N LEU A 398 -15.28 -3.41 -4.04
CA LEU A 398 -15.21 -4.44 -5.07
C LEU A 398 -13.84 -4.46 -5.77
N LEU A 399 -13.39 -3.31 -6.28
CA LEU A 399 -12.15 -3.21 -7.04
C LEU A 399 -10.94 -3.60 -6.17
N ARG A 400 -10.91 -3.16 -4.90
CA ARG A 400 -9.86 -3.52 -3.94
C ARG A 400 -9.88 -5.01 -3.58
N THR A 401 -11.05 -5.62 -3.43
CA THR A 401 -11.17 -7.08 -3.21
C THR A 401 -10.66 -7.86 -4.42
N VAL A 402 -10.94 -7.41 -5.65
CA VAL A 402 -10.37 -8.03 -6.86
C VAL A 402 -8.85 -7.88 -6.88
N GLU A 403 -8.32 -6.67 -6.64
CA GLU A 403 -6.87 -6.43 -6.54
C GLU A 403 -6.22 -7.35 -5.50
N HIS A 404 -6.83 -7.51 -4.32
CA HIS A 404 -6.34 -8.44 -3.29
C HIS A 404 -6.24 -9.88 -3.79
N ARG A 405 -7.28 -10.39 -4.47
CA ARG A 405 -7.28 -11.78 -4.99
C ARG A 405 -6.26 -11.98 -6.10
N LEU A 406 -6.03 -10.98 -6.95
CA LEU A 406 -4.97 -11.02 -7.96
C LEU A 406 -3.58 -11.05 -7.32
N GLN A 407 -3.35 -10.22 -6.30
CA GLN A 407 -2.04 -10.09 -5.65
C GLN A 407 -1.67 -11.30 -4.80
N ILE A 408 -2.58 -11.76 -3.93
CA ILE A 408 -2.29 -12.83 -2.97
C ILE A 408 -2.08 -14.19 -3.65
N LEU A 409 -2.56 -14.37 -4.88
CA LEU A 409 -2.42 -15.63 -5.63
C LEU A 409 -0.94 -16.07 -5.71
N TYR A 410 -0.05 -15.13 -6.05
CA TYR A 410 1.39 -15.40 -6.21
C TYR A 410 2.29 -14.44 -5.41
N ASP A 411 1.72 -13.65 -4.51
CA ASP A 411 2.40 -12.53 -3.82
C ASP A 411 3.09 -11.59 -4.82
N ARG A 412 2.34 -11.13 -5.82
CA ARG A 412 2.83 -10.25 -6.90
C ARG A 412 2.06 -8.95 -6.93
N GLN A 413 2.75 -7.86 -7.28
CA GLN A 413 2.14 -6.55 -7.51
C GLN A 413 1.46 -6.51 -8.89
N THR A 414 0.38 -7.25 -9.04
CA THR A 414 -0.48 -7.23 -10.23
C THR A 414 -1.81 -6.54 -9.91
N HIS A 415 -2.37 -5.90 -10.92
CA HIS A 415 -3.68 -5.26 -10.94
C HIS A 415 -4.42 -5.54 -12.26
N VAL A 416 -3.83 -6.38 -13.12
CA VAL A 416 -4.37 -6.73 -14.43
C VAL A 416 -5.18 -8.02 -14.28
N LEU A 417 -6.42 -7.98 -14.76
CA LEU A 417 -7.30 -9.13 -14.84
C LEU A 417 -6.73 -10.18 -15.81
N PRO A 418 -6.95 -11.47 -15.56
CA PRO A 418 -6.56 -12.52 -16.50
C PRO A 418 -7.17 -12.28 -17.89
N GLY A 419 -6.35 -12.42 -18.93
CA GLY A 419 -6.80 -12.31 -20.31
C GLY A 419 -7.49 -13.58 -20.80
N ASP A 420 -7.16 -14.73 -20.23
CA ASP A 420 -7.77 -16.01 -20.58
C ASP A 420 -9.07 -16.26 -19.80
N ASP A 421 -10.02 -16.84 -20.51
CA ASP A 421 -11.37 -17.08 -20.01
C ASP A 421 -11.42 -18.09 -18.85
N GLU A 422 -10.46 -19.02 -18.79
CA GLU A 422 -10.38 -20.04 -17.75
C GLU A 422 -9.93 -19.43 -16.42
N GLU A 423 -8.81 -18.70 -16.38
CA GLU A 423 -8.37 -17.99 -15.18
C GLU A 423 -9.38 -16.94 -14.72
N MET A 424 -10.12 -16.33 -15.65
CA MET A 424 -11.24 -15.45 -15.28
C MET A 424 -12.36 -16.22 -14.55
N VAL A 425 -12.69 -17.45 -14.96
CA VAL A 425 -13.59 -18.33 -14.18
C VAL A 425 -12.99 -18.64 -12.81
N ARG A 426 -11.69 -18.97 -12.74
CA ARG A 426 -11.01 -19.26 -11.47
C ARG A 426 -11.03 -18.06 -10.53
N LEU A 427 -10.80 -16.86 -11.04
CA LEU A 427 -10.90 -15.60 -10.29
C LEU A 427 -12.32 -15.36 -9.78
N ALA A 428 -13.34 -15.55 -10.63
CA ALA A 428 -14.74 -15.43 -10.22
C ALA A 428 -15.10 -16.40 -9.10
N MET A 429 -14.62 -17.65 -9.15
CA MET A 429 -14.79 -18.63 -8.09
C MET A 429 -14.11 -18.20 -6.78
N ARG A 430 -12.87 -17.68 -6.85
CA ARG A 430 -12.13 -17.15 -5.68
C ARG A 430 -12.81 -15.92 -5.05
N LEU A 431 -13.58 -15.18 -5.83
CA LEU A 431 -14.39 -14.03 -5.40
C LEU A 431 -15.82 -14.42 -4.97
N GLY A 432 -16.17 -15.72 -5.02
CA GLY A 432 -17.51 -16.20 -4.67
C GLY A 432 -18.62 -15.75 -5.63
N LYS A 433 -18.28 -15.42 -6.88
CA LYS A 433 -19.25 -14.93 -7.88
C LYS A 433 -20.05 -16.03 -8.56
N GLY A 434 -19.63 -17.28 -8.42
CA GLY A 434 -20.28 -18.44 -9.02
C GLY A 434 -19.25 -19.40 -9.62
N ILE A 435 -19.73 -20.52 -10.15
CA ILE A 435 -18.89 -21.55 -10.78
C ILE A 435 -19.06 -21.46 -12.29
N GLY A 436 -17.98 -21.66 -13.05
CA GLY A 436 -18.03 -21.70 -14.51
C GLY A 436 -18.30 -20.35 -15.15
N VAL A 437 -18.83 -20.41 -16.38
CA VAL A 437 -19.02 -19.24 -17.26
C VAL A 437 -19.96 -18.19 -16.64
N GLU A 438 -21.03 -18.61 -15.96
CA GLU A 438 -21.97 -17.68 -15.34
C GLU A 438 -21.30 -16.79 -14.28
N GLY A 439 -20.44 -17.36 -13.44
CA GLY A 439 -19.68 -16.61 -12.43
C GLY A 439 -18.72 -15.60 -13.06
N ARG A 440 -18.08 -15.97 -14.17
CA ARG A 440 -17.21 -15.09 -14.94
C ARG A 440 -17.98 -13.90 -15.54
N GLU A 441 -19.09 -14.16 -16.22
CA GLU A 441 -19.90 -13.10 -16.84
C GLU A 441 -20.45 -12.14 -15.78
N LYS A 442 -20.88 -12.67 -14.63
CA LYS A 442 -21.28 -11.84 -13.49
C LYS A 442 -20.14 -10.93 -13.01
N LEU A 443 -18.93 -11.48 -12.84
CA LEU A 443 -17.78 -10.68 -12.41
C LEU A 443 -17.44 -9.57 -13.43
N ARG A 444 -17.43 -9.91 -14.73
CA ARG A 444 -17.17 -8.93 -15.80
C ARG A 444 -18.19 -7.79 -15.79
N ALA A 445 -19.48 -8.14 -15.67
CA ALA A 445 -20.56 -7.15 -15.60
C ALA A 445 -20.42 -6.23 -14.38
N GLU A 446 -20.20 -6.79 -13.18
CA GLU A 446 -20.02 -6.01 -11.96
C GLU A 446 -18.83 -5.04 -12.05
N LEU A 447 -17.71 -5.47 -12.63
CA LEU A 447 -16.53 -4.60 -12.82
C LEU A 447 -16.76 -3.51 -13.85
N ALA A 448 -17.42 -3.82 -14.97
CA ALA A 448 -17.77 -2.84 -15.99
C ALA A 448 -18.75 -1.78 -15.44
N ASP A 449 -19.78 -2.23 -14.72
CA ASP A 449 -20.75 -1.33 -14.09
C ASP A 449 -20.10 -0.45 -13.02
N ALA A 450 -19.23 -1.03 -12.17
CA ALA A 450 -18.53 -0.30 -11.13
C ALA A 450 -17.63 0.81 -11.70
N THR A 451 -16.80 0.49 -12.69
CA THR A 451 -15.90 1.45 -13.33
C THR A 451 -16.66 2.53 -14.11
N ALA A 452 -17.77 2.16 -14.78
CA ALA A 452 -18.63 3.12 -15.47
C ALA A 452 -19.35 4.07 -14.51
N LEU A 453 -19.85 3.54 -13.38
CA LEU A 453 -20.48 4.35 -12.32
C LEU A 453 -19.48 5.31 -11.69
N ASN A 454 -18.29 4.80 -11.32
CA ASN A 454 -17.21 5.62 -10.80
C ASN A 454 -16.91 6.76 -11.78
N ARG A 455 -16.63 6.43 -13.04
CA ARG A 455 -16.37 7.44 -14.07
C ARG A 455 -17.43 8.56 -14.08
N ARG A 456 -18.73 8.20 -14.11
CA ARG A 456 -19.80 9.21 -14.14
C ARG A 456 -19.76 10.14 -12.92
N ILE A 457 -19.57 9.57 -11.73
CA ILE A 457 -19.51 10.34 -10.49
C ILE A 457 -18.24 11.21 -10.47
N LEU A 458 -17.09 10.65 -10.77
CA LEU A 458 -15.81 11.38 -10.75
C LEU A 458 -15.80 12.50 -11.79
N ASP A 459 -16.27 12.26 -13.01
CA ASP A 459 -16.39 13.28 -14.07
C ASP A 459 -17.32 14.43 -13.60
N HIS A 460 -18.42 14.13 -12.90
CA HIS A 460 -19.32 15.14 -12.31
C HIS A 460 -18.64 15.96 -11.21
N LEU A 461 -18.00 15.30 -10.24
CA LEU A 461 -17.32 15.94 -9.11
C LEU A 461 -16.18 16.86 -9.57
N LEU A 462 -15.42 16.45 -10.59
CA LEU A 462 -14.33 17.24 -11.15
C LEU A 462 -14.83 18.42 -11.99
N HIS A 463 -15.94 18.24 -12.70
CA HIS A 463 -16.58 19.34 -13.46
C HIS A 463 -17.11 20.43 -12.52
N ASP A 464 -17.88 20.04 -11.50
CA ASP A 464 -18.49 20.96 -10.54
C ASP A 464 -17.44 21.74 -9.72
N ALA A 465 -16.27 21.15 -9.48
CA ALA A 465 -15.17 21.82 -8.79
C ALA A 465 -14.61 23.03 -9.57
N PHE A 466 -14.66 23.02 -10.91
CA PHE A 466 -14.19 24.12 -11.76
C PHE A 466 -15.03 24.24 -13.05
N PRO A 467 -16.18 24.93 -13.00
CA PRO A 467 -17.09 25.06 -14.15
C PRO A 467 -16.53 25.94 -15.29
N ASP A 468 -15.67 26.92 -14.97
CA ASP A 468 -15.06 27.85 -15.93
C ASP A 468 -13.59 27.50 -16.27
N ASP A 469 -13.29 26.22 -16.54
CA ASP A 469 -11.92 25.83 -16.90
C ASP A 469 -11.55 26.35 -18.29
N ALA A 470 -10.59 27.29 -18.34
CA ALA A 470 -10.00 27.79 -19.57
C ALA A 470 -9.29 26.67 -20.34
N ALA A 471 -9.05 26.90 -21.64
CA ALA A 471 -8.36 25.95 -22.50
C ALA A 471 -6.99 25.54 -21.88
N PRO A 472 -6.63 24.24 -21.93
CA PRO A 472 -5.38 23.75 -21.36
C PRO A 472 -4.18 24.43 -22.03
N GLU A 473 -3.22 24.90 -21.21
CA GLU A 473 -1.91 25.36 -21.65
C GLU A 473 -0.91 24.18 -21.49
N PRO A 474 -0.58 23.45 -22.57
CA PRO A 474 0.17 22.20 -22.48
C PRO A 474 1.56 22.35 -21.85
N GLU A 475 2.18 23.52 -22.00
CA GLU A 475 3.49 23.86 -21.44
C GLU A 475 3.42 23.97 -19.92
N VAL A 476 2.34 24.55 -19.39
CA VAL A 476 2.12 24.67 -17.95
C VAL A 476 1.87 23.30 -17.33
N ASP A 477 1.06 22.47 -17.98
CA ASP A 477 0.81 21.09 -17.53
C ASP A 477 2.08 20.24 -17.55
N LEU A 478 2.96 20.46 -18.53
CA LEU A 478 4.27 19.80 -18.63
C LEU A 478 5.18 20.15 -17.45
N VAL A 479 5.26 21.43 -17.07
CA VAL A 479 6.09 21.90 -15.93
C VAL A 479 5.56 21.40 -14.59
N LEU A 480 4.23 21.28 -14.46
CA LEU A 480 3.59 20.84 -13.22
C LEU A 480 3.51 19.31 -13.10
N ASP A 481 4.03 18.55 -14.07
CA ASP A 481 4.13 17.10 -14.02
C ASP A 481 5.46 16.64 -13.41
N PRO A 482 5.45 15.88 -12.29
CA PRO A 482 6.70 15.36 -11.72
C PRO A 482 7.37 14.28 -12.58
N ALA A 483 6.63 13.64 -13.49
CA ALA A 483 7.16 12.58 -14.33
C ALA A 483 6.39 12.52 -15.66
N PRO A 484 6.49 13.56 -16.51
CA PRO A 484 5.76 13.61 -17.76
C PRO A 484 6.22 12.48 -18.69
N ASP A 485 5.26 11.94 -19.43
CA ASP A 485 5.51 10.94 -20.46
C ASP A 485 6.46 11.51 -21.53
N PRO A 486 7.56 10.81 -21.90
CA PRO A 486 8.51 11.30 -22.90
C PRO A 486 7.87 11.64 -24.25
N GLU A 487 6.76 10.98 -24.62
CA GLU A 487 5.99 11.31 -25.82
C GLU A 487 5.34 12.69 -25.68
N VAL A 488 4.72 12.99 -24.53
CA VAL A 488 4.07 14.29 -24.25
C VAL A 488 5.10 15.41 -24.22
N VAL A 489 6.26 15.18 -23.57
CA VAL A 489 7.37 16.14 -23.57
C VAL A 489 7.75 16.51 -25.01
N ARG A 490 7.81 15.51 -25.89
CA ARG A 490 8.13 15.71 -27.31
C ARG A 490 7.04 16.44 -28.06
N GLU A 491 5.79 16.04 -27.91
CA GLU A 491 4.64 16.68 -28.58
C GLU A 491 4.53 18.17 -28.21
N VAL A 492 4.60 18.48 -26.92
CA VAL A 492 4.48 19.86 -26.41
C VAL A 492 5.68 20.69 -26.87
N LEU A 493 6.90 20.25 -26.63
CA LEU A 493 8.10 21.07 -26.91
C LEU A 493 8.47 21.12 -28.40
N ALA A 494 8.12 20.11 -29.21
CA ALA A 494 8.36 20.14 -30.65
C ALA A 494 7.56 21.25 -31.35
N SER A 495 6.38 21.61 -30.81
CA SER A 495 5.57 22.71 -31.32
C SER A 495 6.27 24.08 -31.25
N HIS A 496 7.28 24.21 -30.37
CA HIS A 496 8.08 25.43 -30.16
C HIS A 496 9.42 25.44 -30.92
N GLY A 497 9.71 24.43 -31.73
CA GLY A 497 10.88 24.41 -32.61
C GLY A 497 12.23 24.13 -31.91
N PHE A 498 12.23 23.56 -30.71
CA PHE A 498 13.46 23.15 -30.03
C PHE A 498 14.19 22.01 -30.76
N ARG A 499 15.51 22.17 -30.99
CA ARG A 499 16.34 21.15 -31.66
C ARG A 499 16.71 19.98 -30.75
N ASP A 500 16.85 20.25 -29.45
CA ASP A 500 17.13 19.26 -28.40
C ASP A 500 16.02 19.33 -27.35
N VAL A 501 14.96 18.56 -27.57
CA VAL A 501 13.79 18.48 -26.70
C VAL A 501 14.15 18.06 -25.27
N PRO A 502 14.99 17.02 -25.02
CA PRO A 502 15.43 16.67 -23.67
C PRO A 502 16.17 17.80 -22.94
N ALA A 503 17.04 18.55 -23.62
CA ALA A 503 17.73 19.68 -23.01
C ALA A 503 16.77 20.84 -22.72
N ALA A 504 15.87 21.15 -23.65
CA ALA A 504 14.83 22.16 -23.46
C ALA A 504 13.92 21.83 -22.28
N HIS A 505 13.51 20.56 -22.14
CA HIS A 505 12.72 20.10 -21.00
C HIS A 505 13.47 20.30 -19.67
N ARG A 506 14.75 19.92 -19.59
CA ARG A 506 15.56 20.16 -18.38
C ARG A 506 15.67 21.64 -18.02
N ALA A 507 15.88 22.51 -19.01
CA ALA A 507 15.95 23.95 -18.80
C ALA A 507 14.60 24.53 -18.34
N LEU A 508 13.50 24.06 -18.94
CA LEU A 508 12.14 24.46 -18.57
C LEU A 508 11.79 24.05 -17.13
N VAL A 509 12.15 22.83 -16.72
CA VAL A 509 11.98 22.37 -15.34
C VAL A 509 12.81 23.20 -14.37
N ALA A 510 14.07 23.49 -14.70
CA ALA A 510 14.94 24.33 -13.87
C ALA A 510 14.39 25.76 -13.68
N LEU A 511 13.79 26.35 -14.71
CA LEU A 511 13.13 27.66 -14.61
C LEU A 511 11.89 27.64 -13.69
N GLY A 512 11.27 26.48 -13.49
CA GLY A 512 10.17 26.33 -12.53
C GLY A 512 10.64 26.15 -11.09
N GLU A 513 11.94 25.94 -10.86
CA GLU A 513 12.58 25.77 -9.54
C GLU A 513 13.15 27.09 -8.97
N GLU A 514 13.33 28.11 -9.82
CA GLU A 514 13.63 29.52 -9.43
C GLU A 514 12.36 30.30 -9.10
#